data_AF-A0A968ARC7-F1
#
_entry.id   AF-A0A968ARC7-F1
#
_cell.length_a   1.000
_cell.length_b   1.000
_cell.length_c   1.000
_cell.angle_alpha   90.00
_cell.angle_beta   90.00
_cell.angle_gamma   90.00
#
_symmetry.space_group_name_H-M   'P 1'
#
loop_
_entity.id
_entity.type
_entity.pdbx_description
1 polymer ?
#
loop_
_entity_poly.entity_id
_entity_poly.type
_entity_poly.pdbx_seq_one_letter_code
_entity_poly.pdbx_strand_id
1 'polypeptide(L)'
;MLPVNEKRHDSESPEAFVQRLHEVLGGRRQTPWGERLGSNKGTIYRMFQGEVPRWETLCAIQHAENVSLSWLLTGEGPPFLVTHRTTDAGCAEWVEARLEGADWIVYLVLAPGGLHCLAFARPAAFDARGRRVEYTAVEILAGPAGRHTLSALEALPAREGLRIARIADGDAERIACGQVGTFGLLGEKGLLAGAVAADRGTLARLAGDGGLAAAARVPRAAEPSPSHDPLCRNAVRLSEAGRVVARATIAALLENEGRAWEDFY
;
A
#
# COMPACT_ATOMS: atom_id res chain seq x y z
N MET A 1 50.82 8.57 -0.81
CA MET A 1 49.80 9.64 -0.75
C MET A 1 48.93 9.51 -1.99
N LEU A 2 47.79 8.83 -1.87
CA LEU A 2 46.76 8.78 -2.91
C LEU A 2 45.63 9.71 -2.46
N PRO A 3 45.00 10.49 -3.35
CA PRO A 3 43.93 11.39 -2.94
C PRO A 3 42.68 10.56 -2.63
N VAL A 4 42.20 10.66 -1.39
CA VAL A 4 40.88 10.23 -0.98
C VAL A 4 39.88 11.20 -1.61
N ASN A 5 39.27 10.83 -2.72
CA ASN A 5 38.14 11.55 -3.26
C ASN A 5 36.87 11.00 -2.59
N GLU A 6 36.65 11.41 -1.33
CA GLU A 6 35.41 11.20 -0.61
C GLU A 6 34.34 12.15 -1.16
N LYS A 7 33.64 11.69 -2.20
CA LYS A 7 32.27 12.12 -2.48
C LYS A 7 31.37 10.90 -2.44
N ARG A 8 31.06 10.42 -1.24
CA ARG A 8 29.92 9.54 -1.00
C ARG A 8 28.75 10.39 -0.50
N HIS A 9 27.99 10.92 -1.44
CA HIS A 9 26.63 11.36 -1.16
C HIS A 9 25.78 10.98 -2.38
N ASP A 10 25.43 9.70 -2.46
CA ASP A 10 24.31 9.24 -3.29
C ASP A 10 22.99 9.66 -2.60
N SER A 11 22.84 10.96 -2.31
CA SER A 11 21.55 11.53 -1.97
C SER A 11 20.74 11.53 -3.24
N GLU A 12 19.65 10.77 -3.25
CA GLU A 12 18.74 10.69 -4.39
C GLU A 12 18.32 12.10 -4.86
N SER A 13 18.23 12.30 -6.18
CA SER A 13 17.92 13.62 -6.74
C SER A 13 16.55 14.11 -6.26
N PRO A 14 16.39 15.39 -5.84
CA PRO A 14 15.10 15.96 -5.45
C PRO A 14 13.98 15.77 -6.48
N GLU A 15 14.35 15.70 -7.77
CA GLU A 15 13.45 15.44 -8.89
C GLU A 15 12.77 14.06 -8.82
N ALA A 16 13.48 13.02 -8.36
CA ALA A 16 12.95 11.66 -8.25
C ALA A 16 11.89 11.55 -7.13
N PHE A 17 12.11 12.21 -5.99
CA PHE A 17 11.13 12.31 -4.91
C PHE A 17 9.85 13.01 -5.38
N VAL A 18 9.98 14.13 -6.08
CA VAL A 18 8.83 14.88 -6.62
C VAL A 18 8.04 14.04 -7.63
N GLN A 19 8.74 13.30 -8.49
CA GLN A 19 8.10 12.39 -9.46
C GLN A 19 7.23 11.34 -8.75
N ARG A 20 7.74 10.69 -7.70
CA ARG A 20 6.98 9.71 -6.92
C ARG A 20 5.81 10.33 -6.15
N LEU A 21 5.98 11.55 -5.64
CA LEU A 21 4.84 12.28 -5.06
C LEU A 21 3.74 12.53 -6.09
N HIS A 22 4.09 12.82 -7.35
CA HIS A 22 3.10 12.96 -8.42
C HIS A 22 2.38 11.64 -8.73
N GLU A 23 3.05 10.50 -8.61
CA GLU A 23 2.42 9.18 -8.73
C GLU A 23 1.44 8.92 -7.60
N VAL A 24 1.80 9.21 -6.34
CA VAL A 24 0.87 9.14 -5.20
C VAL A 24 -0.32 10.07 -5.40
N LEU A 25 -0.08 11.28 -5.91
CA LEU A 25 -1.11 12.28 -6.17
C LEU A 25 -2.14 11.79 -7.21
N GLY A 26 -1.73 10.99 -8.19
CA GLY A 26 -2.64 10.39 -9.18
C GLY A 26 -3.43 11.43 -9.99
N GLY A 27 -2.81 12.58 -10.29
CA GLY A 27 -3.43 13.67 -11.04
C GLY A 27 -4.36 14.59 -10.23
N ARG A 28 -4.51 14.38 -8.90
CA ARG A 28 -5.20 15.32 -8.01
C ARG A 28 -4.48 16.66 -7.95
N ARG A 29 -5.18 17.71 -7.51
CA ARG A 29 -4.55 19.02 -7.26
C ARG A 29 -3.71 18.96 -5.98
N GLN A 30 -2.47 19.47 -6.04
CA GLN A 30 -1.50 19.43 -4.94
C GLN A 30 -2.01 20.09 -3.65
N THR A 31 -2.50 21.34 -3.74
CA THR A 31 -2.90 22.10 -2.55
C THR A 31 -4.07 21.47 -1.79
N PRO A 32 -5.22 21.14 -2.42
CA PRO A 32 -6.32 20.47 -1.71
C PRO A 32 -5.92 19.12 -1.13
N TRP A 33 -5.06 18.37 -1.83
CA TRP A 33 -4.54 17.09 -1.35
C TRP A 33 -3.68 17.27 -0.09
N GLY A 34 -2.66 18.13 -0.13
CA GLY A 34 -1.78 18.36 1.02
C GLY A 34 -2.50 19.01 2.21
N GLU A 35 -3.47 19.90 1.97
CA GLU A 35 -4.28 20.50 3.03
C GLU A 35 -5.15 19.45 3.73
N ARG A 36 -5.68 18.46 2.99
CA ARG A 36 -6.38 17.31 3.60
C ARG A 36 -5.46 16.50 4.52
N LEU A 37 -4.17 16.42 4.23
CA LEU A 37 -3.18 15.70 5.04
C LEU A 37 -2.70 16.46 6.29
N GLY A 38 -3.19 17.68 6.55
CA GLY A 38 -2.68 18.48 7.68
C GLY A 38 -1.52 19.41 7.34
N SER A 39 -1.09 19.46 6.07
CA SER A 39 0.00 20.33 5.66
C SER A 39 -0.48 21.75 5.36
N ASN A 40 0.36 22.73 5.71
CA ASN A 40 0.13 24.12 5.30
C ASN A 40 0.67 24.36 3.88
N LYS A 41 0.22 25.44 3.22
CA LYS A 41 0.60 25.78 1.84
C LYS A 41 2.11 25.87 1.63
N GLY A 42 2.86 26.38 2.62
CA GLY A 42 4.32 26.48 2.56
C GLY A 42 5.00 25.12 2.52
N THR A 43 4.59 24.20 3.39
CA THR A 43 5.06 22.80 3.40
C THR A 43 4.73 22.10 2.08
N ILE A 44 3.50 22.26 1.58
CA ILE A 44 3.09 21.67 0.30
C ILE A 44 3.96 22.19 -0.84
N TYR A 45 4.13 23.50 -0.92
CA TYR A 45 4.95 24.13 -1.95
C TYR A 45 6.38 23.58 -1.94
N ARG A 46 7.07 23.63 -0.80
CA ARG A 46 8.48 23.17 -0.71
C ARG A 46 8.63 21.68 -1.02
N MET A 47 7.67 20.87 -0.59
CA MET A 47 7.65 19.45 -0.90
C MET A 47 7.61 19.16 -2.41
N PHE A 48 6.78 19.88 -3.15
CA PHE A 48 6.75 19.80 -4.63
C PHE A 48 7.86 20.61 -5.31
N GLN A 49 8.78 21.22 -4.56
CA GLN A 49 10.05 21.74 -5.05
C GLN A 49 11.23 20.81 -4.71
N GLY A 50 10.96 19.63 -4.14
CA GLY A 50 11.97 18.62 -3.84
C GLY A 50 12.49 18.64 -2.41
N GLU A 51 11.94 19.47 -1.53
CA GLU A 51 12.25 19.40 -0.09
C GLU A 51 11.52 18.19 0.52
N VAL A 52 12.27 17.21 1.04
CA VAL A 52 11.65 16.11 1.78
C VAL A 52 10.98 16.67 3.04
N PRO A 53 9.67 16.43 3.24
CA PRO A 53 8.96 16.98 4.37
C PRO A 53 9.35 16.25 5.66
N ARG A 54 8.96 16.81 6.80
CA ARG A 54 9.23 16.20 8.11
C ARG A 54 8.45 14.89 8.29
N TRP A 55 8.93 14.08 9.23
CA TRP A 55 8.38 12.75 9.54
C TRP A 55 6.87 12.75 9.73
N GLU A 56 6.30 13.73 10.42
CA GLU A 56 4.86 13.77 10.69
C GLU A 56 4.05 13.92 9.39
N THR A 57 4.59 14.64 8.41
CA THR A 57 3.97 14.76 7.07
C THR A 57 4.16 13.49 6.26
N LEU A 58 5.30 12.82 6.37
CA LEU A 58 5.55 11.53 5.73
C LEU A 58 4.57 10.47 6.27
N CYS A 59 4.41 10.37 7.59
CA CYS A 59 3.42 9.49 8.22
C CYS A 59 2.00 9.82 7.78
N ALA A 60 1.64 11.11 7.69
CA ALA A 60 0.33 11.52 7.19
C ALA A 60 0.08 11.02 5.76
N ILE A 61 1.07 11.15 4.86
CA ILE A 61 1.00 10.63 3.49
C ILE A 61 0.89 9.10 3.52
N GLN A 62 1.74 8.40 4.28
CA GLN A 62 1.72 6.94 4.43
C GLN A 62 0.34 6.43 4.87
N HIS A 63 -0.22 6.98 5.93
CA HIS A 63 -1.51 6.54 6.46
C HIS A 63 -2.66 6.83 5.50
N ALA A 64 -2.70 8.02 4.91
CA ALA A 64 -3.81 8.42 4.06
C ALA A 64 -3.78 7.75 2.67
N GLU A 65 -2.59 7.47 2.14
CA GLU A 65 -2.40 6.98 0.77
C GLU A 65 -1.94 5.52 0.71
N ASN A 66 -1.71 4.88 1.86
CA ASN A 66 -1.15 3.53 2.01
C ASN A 66 0.19 3.38 1.25
N VAL A 67 0.99 4.45 1.22
CA VAL A 67 2.27 4.49 0.47
C VAL A 67 3.41 3.89 1.30
N SER A 68 4.33 3.20 0.64
CA SER A 68 5.61 2.78 1.22
C SER A 68 6.54 3.98 1.35
N LEU A 69 6.95 4.33 2.57
CA LEU A 69 7.94 5.40 2.78
C LEU A 69 9.31 5.03 2.21
N SER A 70 9.67 3.74 2.20
CA SER A 70 10.89 3.27 1.53
C SER A 70 10.85 3.65 0.06
N TRP A 71 9.78 3.26 -0.64
CA TRP A 71 9.65 3.60 -2.05
C TRP A 71 9.54 5.11 -2.26
N LEU A 72 8.77 5.82 -1.44
CA LEU A 72 8.60 7.27 -1.59
C LEU A 72 9.94 8.02 -1.46
N LEU A 73 10.81 7.59 -0.55
CA LEU A 73 12.07 8.28 -0.24
C LEU A 73 13.29 7.76 -1.00
N THR A 74 13.25 6.55 -1.56
CA THR A 74 14.41 5.94 -2.24
C THR A 74 14.10 5.34 -3.61
N GLY A 75 12.82 5.25 -3.97
CA GLY A 75 12.35 4.52 -5.15
C GLY A 75 12.40 2.99 -5.01
N GLU A 76 12.81 2.46 -3.85
CA GLU A 76 12.99 1.02 -3.67
C GLU A 76 11.71 0.32 -3.19
N GLY A 77 11.38 -0.79 -3.85
CA GLY A 77 10.23 -1.63 -3.52
C GLY A 77 8.93 -1.16 -4.18
N PRO A 78 7.77 -1.76 -3.81
CA PRO A 78 6.48 -1.37 -4.35
C PRO A 78 6.03 0.00 -3.80
N PRO A 79 5.35 0.82 -4.63
CA PRO A 79 4.83 2.12 -4.20
C PRO A 79 3.88 2.07 -3.01
N PHE A 80 2.99 1.08 -2.98
CA PHE A 80 1.94 0.96 -1.96
C PHE A 80 2.09 -0.32 -1.16
N LEU A 81 1.69 -0.25 0.11
CA LEU A 81 1.87 -1.36 1.05
C LEU A 81 0.86 -2.46 0.78
N VAL A 82 1.36 -3.68 0.62
CA VAL A 82 0.57 -4.90 0.49
C VAL A 82 1.11 -5.95 1.46
N THR A 83 0.21 -6.51 2.26
CA THR A 83 0.53 -7.68 3.09
C THR A 83 0.46 -8.92 2.23
N HIS A 84 1.56 -9.67 2.17
CA HIS A 84 1.60 -10.94 1.47
C HIS A 84 1.52 -12.13 2.43
N ARG A 85 0.69 -13.10 2.07
CA ARG A 85 0.61 -14.41 2.73
C ARG A 85 0.78 -15.51 1.71
N THR A 86 1.39 -16.61 2.13
CA THR A 86 1.74 -17.75 1.26
C THR A 86 0.76 -18.91 1.36
N THR A 87 -0.15 -18.88 2.34
CA THR A 87 -1.12 -19.94 2.61
C THR A 87 -2.51 -19.35 2.92
N ASP A 88 -3.56 -20.11 2.62
CA ASP A 88 -4.94 -19.74 2.94
C ASP A 88 -5.15 -19.60 4.45
N ALA A 89 -4.57 -20.50 5.24
CA ALA A 89 -4.60 -20.41 6.70
C ALA A 89 -3.95 -19.09 7.19
N GLY A 90 -2.81 -18.69 6.64
CA GLY A 90 -2.16 -17.43 7.01
C GLY A 90 -2.92 -16.18 6.56
N CYS A 91 -3.70 -16.28 5.48
CA CYS A 91 -4.68 -15.24 5.12
C CYS A 91 -5.82 -15.20 6.14
N ALA A 92 -6.41 -16.34 6.49
CA ALA A 92 -7.50 -16.43 7.46
C ALA A 92 -7.11 -15.88 8.84
N GLU A 93 -5.95 -16.28 9.37
CA GLU A 93 -5.41 -15.76 10.64
C GLU A 93 -5.26 -14.23 10.61
N TRP A 94 -4.74 -13.68 9.50
CA TRP A 94 -4.59 -12.24 9.35
C TRP A 94 -5.95 -11.52 9.32
N VAL A 95 -6.91 -12.11 8.60
CA VAL A 95 -8.28 -11.60 8.50
C VAL A 95 -8.95 -11.59 9.87
N GLU A 96 -8.89 -12.69 10.61
CA GLU A 96 -9.47 -12.79 11.96
C GLU A 96 -8.87 -11.76 12.91
N ALA A 97 -7.54 -11.62 12.94
CA ALA A 97 -6.85 -10.66 13.79
C ALA A 97 -7.21 -9.20 13.47
N ARG A 98 -7.50 -8.88 12.19
CA ARG A 98 -7.77 -7.49 11.77
C ARG A 98 -9.21 -7.07 11.99
N LEU A 99 -10.13 -8.02 11.97
CA LEU A 99 -11.58 -7.77 12.02
C LEU A 99 -12.14 -7.68 13.45
N GLU A 100 -11.34 -7.93 14.47
CA GLU A 100 -11.74 -7.76 15.86
C GLU A 100 -12.02 -6.29 16.20
N GLY A 101 -13.29 -5.95 16.47
CA GLY A 101 -13.69 -4.65 17.03
C GLY A 101 -13.63 -3.43 16.11
N ALA A 102 -13.50 -3.61 14.79
CA ALA A 102 -13.34 -2.51 13.84
C ALA A 102 -14.36 -2.52 12.69
N ASP A 103 -14.86 -1.32 12.33
CA ASP A 103 -15.83 -1.08 11.26
C ASP A 103 -15.17 -1.14 9.86
N TRP A 104 -14.64 -2.31 9.52
CA TRP A 104 -14.03 -2.54 8.22
C TRP A 104 -15.07 -2.76 7.13
N ILE A 105 -14.85 -2.10 6.00
CA ILE A 105 -15.40 -2.49 4.71
C ILE A 105 -14.37 -3.38 4.03
N VAL A 106 -14.76 -4.61 3.72
CA VAL A 106 -13.90 -5.61 3.09
C VAL A 106 -14.33 -5.82 1.64
N TYR A 107 -13.40 -5.64 0.71
CA TYR A 107 -13.60 -5.86 -0.72
C TYR A 107 -12.93 -7.16 -1.14
N LEU A 108 -13.72 -8.09 -1.65
CA LEU A 108 -13.23 -9.24 -2.41
C LEU A 108 -12.93 -8.77 -3.83
N VAL A 109 -11.65 -8.76 -4.20
CA VAL A 109 -11.20 -8.35 -5.53
C VAL A 109 -11.11 -9.57 -6.43
N LEU A 110 -12.14 -9.72 -7.27
CA LEU A 110 -12.26 -10.80 -8.21
C LEU A 110 -11.85 -10.34 -9.61
N ALA A 111 -11.10 -11.19 -10.31
CA ALA A 111 -10.83 -11.06 -11.73
C ALA A 111 -11.21 -12.39 -12.44
N PRO A 112 -11.18 -12.48 -13.78
CA PRO A 112 -11.45 -13.74 -14.48
C PRO A 112 -10.63 -14.94 -13.96
N GLY A 113 -9.41 -14.71 -13.48
CA GLY A 113 -8.56 -15.72 -12.84
C GLY A 113 -9.01 -16.18 -11.44
N GLY A 114 -9.98 -15.52 -10.80
CA GLY A 114 -10.49 -15.85 -9.48
C GLY A 114 -10.29 -14.74 -8.45
N LEU A 115 -10.11 -15.10 -7.18
CA LEU A 115 -9.83 -14.15 -6.10
C LEU A 115 -8.32 -13.83 -6.06
N HIS A 116 -7.99 -12.55 -6.28
CA HIS A 116 -6.59 -12.09 -6.33
C HIS A 116 -6.11 -11.51 -5.00
N CYS A 117 -6.95 -10.71 -4.35
CA CYS A 117 -6.62 -10.07 -3.08
C CYS A 117 -7.88 -9.64 -2.32
N LEU A 118 -7.69 -9.26 -1.07
CA LEU A 118 -8.67 -8.59 -0.24
C LEU A 118 -8.20 -7.16 0.03
N ALA A 119 -9.09 -6.18 -0.10
CA ALA A 119 -8.84 -4.81 0.33
C ALA A 119 -9.72 -4.48 1.53
N PHE A 120 -9.14 -3.87 2.54
CA PHE A 120 -9.78 -3.47 3.78
C PHE A 120 -9.78 -1.95 3.84
N ALA A 121 -10.93 -1.34 4.07
CA ALA A 121 -11.06 0.10 4.20
C ALA A 121 -11.85 0.45 5.46
N ARG A 122 -11.40 1.44 6.22
CA ARG A 122 -12.18 2.00 7.33
C ARG A 122 -11.96 3.50 7.49
N PRO A 123 -12.93 4.25 8.02
CA PRO A 123 -12.67 5.58 8.53
C PRO A 123 -11.60 5.54 9.62
N ALA A 124 -10.66 6.47 9.57
CA ALA A 124 -9.61 6.62 10.55
C ALA A 124 -9.28 8.10 10.74
N ALA A 125 -8.55 8.42 11.81
CA ALA A 125 -8.06 9.76 12.05
C ALA A 125 -6.69 9.74 12.73
N PHE A 126 -5.91 10.79 12.50
CA PHE A 126 -4.70 11.09 13.27
C PHE A 126 -4.67 12.58 13.61
N ASP A 127 -3.90 12.93 14.64
CA ASP A 127 -3.68 14.33 14.99
C ASP A 127 -2.43 14.86 14.29
N ALA A 128 -2.60 15.93 13.51
CA ALA A 128 -1.50 16.65 12.88
C ALA A 128 -1.53 18.10 13.31
N ARG A 129 -0.50 18.52 14.07
CA ARG A 129 -0.31 19.91 14.53
C ARG A 129 -1.55 20.46 15.27
N GLY A 130 -2.14 19.65 16.13
CA GLY A 130 -3.32 20.02 16.92
C GLY A 130 -4.64 20.01 16.15
N ARG A 131 -4.65 19.54 14.90
CA ARG A 131 -5.87 19.33 14.12
C ARG A 131 -6.08 17.85 13.85
N ARG A 132 -7.29 17.36 14.14
CA ARG A 132 -7.72 16.02 13.75
C ARG A 132 -7.88 15.97 12.23
N VAL A 133 -7.16 15.05 11.60
CA VAL A 133 -7.23 14.77 10.16
C VAL A 133 -7.92 13.43 9.97
N GLU A 134 -9.04 13.45 9.26
CA GLU A 134 -9.79 12.25 8.90
C GLU A 134 -9.35 11.72 7.55
N TYR A 135 -9.25 10.40 7.45
CA TYR A 135 -8.85 9.70 6.23
C TYR A 135 -9.52 8.33 6.17
N THR A 136 -9.37 7.66 5.03
CA THR A 136 -9.75 6.25 4.89
C THR A 136 -8.48 5.42 4.96
N ALA A 137 -8.31 4.69 6.07
CA ALA A 137 -7.23 3.72 6.17
C ALA A 137 -7.51 2.57 5.20
N VAL A 138 -6.51 2.22 4.39
CA VAL A 138 -6.58 1.11 3.45
C VAL A 138 -5.47 0.12 3.75
N GLU A 139 -5.83 -1.15 3.74
CA GLU A 139 -4.87 -2.25 3.82
C GLU A 139 -5.19 -3.29 2.76
N ILE A 140 -4.16 -3.89 2.16
CA ILE A 140 -4.29 -4.91 1.12
C ILE A 140 -3.67 -6.21 1.62
N LEU A 141 -4.42 -7.30 1.46
CA LEU A 141 -3.94 -8.66 1.69
C LEU A 141 -3.93 -9.41 0.37
N ALA A 142 -2.73 -9.76 -0.12
CA ALA A 142 -2.52 -10.59 -1.29
C ALA A 142 -2.00 -11.97 -0.87
N GLY A 143 -2.59 -13.02 -1.41
CA GLY A 143 -2.24 -14.39 -1.05
C GLY A 143 -3.33 -15.37 -1.47
N PRO A 144 -3.12 -16.67 -1.25
CA PRO A 144 -4.07 -17.67 -1.66
C PRO A 144 -5.28 -17.70 -0.72
N ALA A 145 -6.22 -16.78 -0.92
CA ALA A 145 -7.46 -16.70 -0.16
C ALA A 145 -8.46 -17.77 -0.64
N GLY A 146 -8.59 -18.83 0.16
CA GLY A 146 -9.40 -20.01 -0.11
C GLY A 146 -10.54 -20.16 0.91
N ARG A 147 -10.90 -21.42 1.19
CA ARG A 147 -12.01 -21.76 2.08
C ARG A 147 -11.81 -21.21 3.49
N HIS A 148 -10.60 -21.25 4.04
CA HIS A 148 -10.34 -20.77 5.39
C HIS A 148 -10.54 -19.25 5.47
N THR A 149 -9.99 -18.52 4.51
CA THR A 149 -10.14 -17.07 4.44
C THR A 149 -11.61 -16.66 4.25
N LEU A 150 -12.36 -17.33 3.37
CA LEU A 150 -13.78 -17.05 3.20
C LEU A 150 -14.59 -17.37 4.47
N SER A 151 -14.27 -18.47 5.16
CA SER A 151 -14.91 -18.82 6.44
C SER A 151 -14.64 -17.76 7.52
N ALA A 152 -13.43 -17.20 7.59
CA ALA A 152 -13.12 -16.10 8.49
C ALA A 152 -13.95 -14.85 8.18
N LEU A 153 -14.18 -14.56 6.90
CA LEU A 153 -15.04 -13.44 6.48
C LEU A 153 -16.53 -13.69 6.79
N GLU A 154 -17.01 -14.94 6.79
CA GLU A 154 -18.41 -15.27 7.14
C GLU A 154 -18.73 -15.03 8.63
N ALA A 155 -17.70 -15.12 9.48
CA ALA A 155 -17.79 -14.89 10.92
C ALA A 155 -17.94 -13.40 11.28
N LEU A 156 -17.84 -12.49 10.30
CA LEU A 156 -18.02 -11.06 10.50
C LEU A 156 -19.40 -10.70 11.06
N PRO A 157 -19.48 -9.98 12.20
CA PRO A 157 -20.75 -9.56 12.79
C PRO A 157 -21.49 -8.50 11.96
N ALA A 158 -20.79 -7.74 11.11
CA ALA A 158 -21.38 -6.67 10.31
C ALA A 158 -21.49 -7.06 8.82
N ARG A 159 -22.68 -7.55 8.44
CA ARG A 159 -23.02 -7.99 7.06
C ARG A 159 -22.97 -6.87 6.01
N GLU A 160 -22.90 -5.60 6.43
CA GLU A 160 -22.90 -4.43 5.53
C GLU A 160 -21.50 -4.04 5.03
N GLY A 161 -20.44 -4.56 5.66
CA GLY A 161 -19.05 -4.23 5.32
C GLY A 161 -18.51 -4.99 4.10
N LEU A 162 -19.15 -6.10 3.69
CA LEU A 162 -18.60 -6.96 2.65
C LEU A 162 -19.03 -6.53 1.24
N ARG A 163 -18.05 -6.39 0.34
CA ARG A 163 -18.27 -6.00 -1.05
C ARG A 163 -17.48 -6.85 -2.02
N ILE A 164 -17.97 -6.97 -3.25
CA ILE A 164 -17.28 -7.65 -4.35
C ILE A 164 -16.99 -6.63 -5.44
N ALA A 165 -15.72 -6.48 -5.77
CA ALA A 165 -15.27 -5.75 -6.94
C ALA A 165 -14.86 -6.76 -8.01
N ARG A 166 -15.39 -6.60 -9.23
CA ARG A 166 -14.97 -7.36 -10.41
C ARG A 166 -14.16 -6.46 -11.31
N ILE A 167 -12.90 -6.80 -11.53
CA ILE A 167 -11.95 -5.99 -12.31
C ILE A 167 -11.19 -6.88 -13.31
N ALA A 168 -10.40 -6.27 -14.19
CA ALA A 168 -9.54 -6.99 -15.12
C ALA A 168 -8.35 -7.64 -14.39
N ASP A 169 -7.84 -8.77 -14.90
CA ASP A 169 -6.71 -9.49 -14.30
C ASP A 169 -5.47 -8.59 -14.13
N GLY A 170 -5.18 -7.75 -15.13
CA GLY A 170 -4.05 -6.82 -15.07
C GLY A 170 -4.18 -5.78 -13.95
N ASP A 171 -5.40 -5.31 -13.67
CA ASP A 171 -5.63 -4.37 -12.56
C ASP A 171 -5.57 -5.09 -11.20
N ALA A 172 -6.07 -6.32 -11.11
CA ALA A 172 -5.95 -7.14 -9.91
C ALA A 172 -4.49 -7.46 -9.56
N GLU A 173 -3.67 -7.78 -10.56
CA GLU A 173 -2.23 -7.99 -10.40
C GLU A 173 -1.53 -6.71 -9.94
N ARG A 174 -1.87 -5.55 -10.54
CA ARG A 174 -1.33 -4.25 -10.09
C ARG A 174 -1.65 -3.94 -8.63
N ILE A 175 -2.87 -4.25 -8.16
CA ILE A 175 -3.23 -4.09 -6.73
C ILE A 175 -2.37 -5.03 -5.88
N ALA A 176 -2.33 -6.32 -6.23
CA ALA A 176 -1.60 -7.33 -5.48
C ALA A 176 -0.08 -7.05 -5.41
N CYS A 177 0.49 -6.37 -6.41
CA CYS A 177 1.90 -5.99 -6.45
C CYS A 177 2.18 -4.57 -5.92
N GLY A 178 1.21 -3.92 -5.27
CA GLY A 178 1.40 -2.62 -4.64
C GLY A 178 1.59 -1.46 -5.63
N GLN A 179 1.03 -1.56 -6.84
CA GLN A 179 1.10 -0.54 -7.89
C GLN A 179 -0.12 0.38 -7.93
N VAL A 180 -1.09 0.16 -7.03
CA VAL A 180 -2.31 0.98 -6.92
C VAL A 180 -2.50 1.42 -5.47
N GLY A 181 -2.53 2.73 -5.26
CA GLY A 181 -2.73 3.34 -3.96
C GLY A 181 -4.18 3.61 -3.60
N THR A 182 -4.41 4.17 -2.42
CA THR A 182 -5.75 4.47 -1.89
C THR A 182 -6.63 5.22 -2.88
N PHE A 183 -6.11 6.26 -3.54
CA PHE A 183 -6.88 7.02 -4.53
C PHE A 183 -7.23 6.21 -5.78
N GLY A 184 -6.31 5.38 -6.29
CA GLY A 184 -6.58 4.50 -7.44
C GLY A 184 -7.55 3.37 -7.10
N LEU A 185 -7.64 2.97 -5.83
CA LEU A 185 -8.57 1.96 -5.35
C LEU A 185 -9.97 2.52 -5.10
N LEU A 186 -10.07 3.57 -4.28
CA LEU A 186 -11.31 4.08 -3.69
C LEU A 186 -11.73 5.46 -4.18
N GLY A 187 -10.95 6.11 -5.04
CA GLY A 187 -11.32 7.38 -5.64
C GLY A 187 -12.59 7.27 -6.48
N GLU A 188 -13.10 8.41 -6.97
CA GLU A 188 -14.33 8.47 -7.77
C GLU A 188 -14.31 7.55 -9.00
N LYS A 189 -13.14 7.40 -9.62
CA LYS A 189 -12.87 6.48 -10.74
C LYS A 189 -11.98 5.30 -10.32
N GLY A 190 -11.97 5.00 -9.03
CA GLY A 190 -11.14 3.95 -8.47
C GLY A 190 -11.61 2.56 -8.91
N LEU A 191 -10.70 1.60 -8.89
CA LEU A 191 -10.96 0.22 -9.32
C LEU A 191 -12.07 -0.46 -8.51
N LEU A 192 -12.32 0.00 -7.28
CA LEU A 192 -13.34 -0.56 -6.39
C LEU A 192 -14.65 0.26 -6.38
N ALA A 193 -14.77 1.33 -7.18
CA ALA A 193 -15.95 2.21 -7.18
C ALA A 193 -17.23 1.47 -7.61
N GLY A 194 -17.11 0.45 -8.47
CA GLY A 194 -18.22 -0.39 -8.92
C GLY A 194 -18.52 -1.60 -8.02
N ALA A 195 -17.93 -1.68 -6.83
CA ALA A 195 -18.11 -2.83 -5.95
C ALA A 195 -19.56 -2.94 -5.44
N VAL A 196 -20.09 -4.16 -5.43
CA VAL A 196 -21.46 -4.45 -4.99
C VAL A 196 -21.46 -5.11 -3.62
N ALA A 197 -22.50 -4.88 -2.81
CA ALA A 197 -22.66 -5.57 -1.54
C ALA A 197 -22.69 -7.10 -1.74
N ALA A 198 -22.02 -7.82 -0.85
CA ALA A 198 -21.96 -9.27 -0.87
C ALA A 198 -22.65 -9.84 0.37
N ASP A 199 -23.38 -10.94 0.18
CA ASP A 199 -24.04 -11.68 1.25
C ASP A 199 -23.37 -13.05 1.50
N ARG A 200 -23.82 -13.75 2.54
CA ARG A 200 -23.35 -15.11 2.86
C ARG A 200 -23.57 -16.09 1.72
N GLY A 201 -24.68 -15.98 0.99
CA GLY A 201 -24.93 -16.82 -0.18
C GLY A 201 -23.90 -16.61 -1.29
N THR A 202 -23.30 -15.43 -1.37
CA THR A 202 -22.25 -15.11 -2.31
C THR A 202 -20.90 -15.69 -1.89
N LEU A 203 -20.56 -15.61 -0.61
CA LEU A 203 -19.36 -16.27 -0.06
C LEU A 203 -19.44 -17.80 -0.21
N ALA A 204 -20.59 -18.40 0.12
CA ALA A 204 -20.80 -19.84 -0.02
C ALA A 204 -20.66 -20.32 -1.47
N ARG A 205 -21.14 -19.55 -2.45
CA ARG A 205 -20.95 -19.84 -3.88
C ARG A 205 -19.49 -19.78 -4.28
N LEU A 206 -18.76 -18.74 -3.84
CA LEU A 206 -17.32 -18.64 -4.07
C LEU A 206 -16.56 -19.80 -3.42
N ALA A 207 -17.00 -20.30 -2.26
CA ALA A 207 -16.38 -21.42 -1.56
C ALA A 207 -16.75 -22.81 -2.10
N GLY A 208 -17.90 -22.93 -2.76
CA GLY A 208 -18.48 -24.19 -3.23
C GLY A 208 -18.21 -24.51 -4.71
N ASP A 209 -18.23 -23.49 -5.57
CA ASP A 209 -17.80 -23.65 -6.95
C ASP A 209 -16.27 -23.75 -6.98
N GLY A 210 -15.69 -24.65 -7.75
CA GLY A 210 -14.24 -24.79 -7.93
C GLY A 210 -13.50 -23.52 -8.44
N GLY A 211 -14.15 -22.35 -8.45
CA GLY A 211 -13.64 -21.02 -8.82
C GLY A 211 -12.67 -20.39 -7.82
N LEU A 212 -12.38 -21.04 -6.68
CA LEU A 212 -11.20 -20.72 -5.86
C LEU A 212 -9.90 -21.30 -6.40
N ALA A 213 -9.96 -22.24 -7.36
CA ALA A 213 -8.81 -23.05 -7.79
C ALA A 213 -7.76 -22.31 -8.65
N ALA A 214 -7.86 -20.99 -8.77
CA ALA A 214 -6.77 -20.16 -9.28
C ALA A 214 -6.55 -18.94 -8.38
N ALA A 215 -6.69 -19.11 -7.06
CA ALA A 215 -5.99 -18.28 -6.10
C ALA A 215 -4.53 -18.19 -6.56
N ALA A 216 -4.13 -16.95 -6.89
CA ALA A 216 -2.87 -16.60 -7.53
C ALA A 216 -1.76 -17.61 -7.23
N ARG A 217 -1.19 -18.23 -8.28
CA ARG A 217 0.25 -18.50 -8.19
C ARG A 217 0.83 -17.16 -7.79
N VAL A 218 1.24 -17.00 -6.54
CA VAL A 218 2.08 -15.87 -6.14
C VAL A 218 3.12 -15.84 -7.24
N PRO A 219 3.18 -14.81 -8.10
CA PRO A 219 4.19 -14.79 -9.13
C PRO A 219 5.49 -14.90 -8.35
N ARG A 220 6.13 -16.08 -8.44
CA ARG A 220 7.46 -16.31 -7.90
C ARG A 220 8.25 -15.22 -8.57
N ALA A 221 8.61 -14.17 -7.82
CA ALA A 221 9.13 -12.89 -8.31
C ALA A 221 9.73 -13.12 -9.70
N ALA A 222 8.95 -12.81 -10.75
CA ALA A 222 9.23 -13.31 -12.07
C ALA A 222 10.68 -12.94 -12.40
N GLU A 223 11.52 -13.94 -12.67
CA GLU A 223 12.76 -13.65 -13.39
C GLU A 223 12.32 -12.94 -14.67
N PRO A 224 12.80 -11.72 -14.95
CA PRO A 224 12.22 -10.88 -15.97
C PRO A 224 12.39 -11.55 -17.33
N SER A 225 11.26 -11.93 -17.92
CA SER A 225 11.20 -12.37 -19.32
C SER A 225 11.58 -11.19 -20.22
N PRO A 226 12.45 -11.39 -21.23
CA PRO A 226 13.05 -10.31 -21.97
C PRO A 226 12.12 -9.85 -23.09
N SER A 227 11.18 -8.94 -22.81
CA SER A 227 10.57 -8.12 -23.87
C SER A 227 10.01 -6.80 -23.36
N HIS A 228 10.79 -5.74 -23.61
CA HIS A 228 10.40 -4.34 -23.81
C HIS A 228 9.54 -3.62 -22.75
N ASP A 229 10.13 -3.33 -21.59
CA ASP A 229 9.88 -2.07 -20.88
C ASP A 229 11.14 -1.64 -20.10
N PRO A 230 11.80 -0.50 -20.43
CA PRO A 230 13.04 -0.09 -19.78
C PRO A 230 12.88 0.39 -18.33
N LEU A 231 11.66 0.53 -17.81
CA LEU A 231 11.42 0.98 -16.42
C LEU A 231 11.47 -0.15 -15.38
N CYS A 232 11.41 -1.44 -15.79
CA CYS A 232 11.42 -2.58 -14.87
C CYS A 232 12.83 -3.14 -14.55
N ARG A 233 13.92 -2.54 -15.07
CA ARG A 233 15.28 -3.10 -14.91
C ARG A 233 15.96 -2.86 -13.56
N ASN A 234 15.36 -2.09 -12.65
CA ASN A 234 15.96 -1.81 -11.34
C ASN A 234 15.31 -2.56 -10.16
N ALA A 235 14.84 -3.80 -10.38
CA ALA A 235 14.67 -4.76 -9.28
C ALA A 235 16.06 -5.21 -8.76
N VAL A 236 16.81 -4.24 -8.23
CA VAL A 236 18.13 -4.43 -7.65
C VAL A 236 17.91 -4.94 -6.24
N ARG A 237 18.44 -6.14 -5.96
CA ARG A 237 18.77 -6.55 -4.59
C ARG A 237 19.41 -5.35 -3.92
N LEU A 238 18.76 -4.82 -2.87
CA LEU A 238 19.28 -3.73 -2.03
C LEU A 238 20.81 -3.81 -2.00
N SER A 239 21.49 -2.82 -2.59
CA SER A 239 22.92 -2.69 -2.35
C SER A 239 23.09 -2.58 -0.84
N GLU A 240 24.17 -3.13 -0.31
CA GLU A 240 24.42 -3.05 1.13
C GLU A 240 24.43 -1.58 1.60
N ALA A 241 24.85 -0.67 0.72
CA ALA A 241 24.77 0.77 0.91
C ALA A 241 23.32 1.32 0.99
N GLY A 242 22.42 0.92 0.09
CA GLY A 242 21.01 1.37 0.11
C GLY A 242 20.27 0.92 1.37
N ARG A 243 20.54 -0.31 1.84
CA ARG A 243 20.05 -0.83 3.12
C ARG A 243 20.53 -0.02 4.32
N VAL A 244 21.80 0.36 4.31
CA VAL A 244 22.42 1.13 5.38
C VAL A 244 21.88 2.56 5.40
N VAL A 245 21.68 3.20 4.23
CA VAL A 245 21.15 4.56 4.14
C VAL A 245 19.68 4.61 4.57
N ALA A 246 18.81 3.73 4.05
CA ALA A 246 17.41 3.71 4.46
C ALA A 246 17.26 3.44 5.96
N ARG A 247 18.02 2.49 6.51
CA ARG A 247 18.05 2.24 7.96
C ARG A 247 18.59 3.43 8.75
N ALA A 248 19.66 4.08 8.29
CA ALA A 248 20.24 5.23 8.98
C ALA A 248 19.32 6.45 8.93
N THR A 249 18.64 6.70 7.81
CA THR A 249 17.67 7.78 7.67
C THR A 249 16.45 7.54 8.56
N ILE A 250 15.92 6.31 8.58
CA ILE A 250 14.78 5.99 9.44
C ILE A 250 15.20 5.99 10.93
N ALA A 251 16.37 5.46 11.27
CA ALA A 251 16.91 5.51 12.63
C ALA A 251 17.16 6.96 13.11
N ALA A 252 17.74 7.83 12.27
CA ALA A 252 17.97 9.23 12.60
C ALA A 252 16.67 10.04 12.73
N LEU A 253 15.62 9.66 11.98
CA LEU A 253 14.28 10.24 12.15
C LEU A 253 13.63 9.78 13.46
N LEU A 254 13.82 8.51 13.85
CA LEU A 254 13.29 7.94 15.10
C LEU A 254 14.04 8.43 16.35
N GLU A 255 15.37 8.59 16.28
CA GLU A 255 16.21 9.12 17.37
C GLU A 255 15.87 10.59 17.69
N ASN A 256 15.54 11.40 16.68
CA ASN A 256 15.09 12.77 16.89
C ASN A 256 13.72 12.87 17.61
N GLU A 257 12.96 11.78 17.66
CA GLU A 257 11.63 11.72 18.28
C GLU A 257 11.59 10.85 19.55
N GLY A 258 12.72 10.24 19.95
CA GLY A 258 12.81 9.41 21.14
C GLY A 258 12.01 8.10 21.06
N ARG A 259 11.78 7.55 19.87
CA ARG A 259 11.02 6.29 19.66
C ARG A 259 11.92 5.17 19.14
N ALA A 260 11.68 3.94 19.60
CA ALA A 260 12.46 2.79 19.19
C ALA A 260 11.85 2.11 17.95
N TRP A 261 12.72 1.57 17.09
CA TRP A 261 12.34 0.81 15.89
C TRP A 261 11.43 -0.40 16.18
N GLU A 262 11.50 -0.94 17.40
CA GLU A 262 10.73 -2.09 17.87
C GLU A 262 9.23 -1.79 18.11
N ASP A 263 8.83 -0.52 18.14
CA ASP A 263 7.43 -0.11 18.37
C ASP A 263 6.53 -0.24 17.12
N PHE A 264 7.08 -0.64 15.97
CA PHE A 264 6.42 -0.59 14.65
C PHE A 264 6.27 -1.95 13.95
N TYR A 265 6.52 -3.06 14.66
CA TYR A 265 6.20 -4.43 14.25
C TYR A 265 5.38 -5.14 15.32
#